data_AF-A0A537A348-F1
#
_entry.id   AF-A0A537A348-F1
#
_cell.length_a   1.000
_cell.length_b   1.000
_cell.length_c   1.000
_cell.angle_alpha   90.00
_cell.angle_beta   90.00
_cell.angle_gamma   90.00
#
_symmetry.space_group_name_H-M   'P 1'
#
loop_
_entity.id
_entity.type
_entity.pdbx_description
1 polymer ?
#
loop_
_entity_poly.entity_id
_entity_poly.type
_entity_poly.pdbx_seq_one_letter_code
_entity_poly.pdbx_strand_id
1 'polypeptide(L)'
;MKNVTVTLDEETAAWARVHAAERGMSVSRMLGEFLRQRMHQAREYDAAMRRFLAKPPKKLRQAGARYPSRDELHDRAHLRR
;
A
#
# COMPACT_ATOMS: atom_id res chain seq x y z
N MET A 1 -2.86 23.11 -14.59
CA MET A 1 -2.10 22.73 -13.37
C MET A 1 -2.41 23.73 -12.28
N LYS A 2 -2.39 23.34 -11.00
CA LYS A 2 -2.56 24.27 -9.86
C LYS A 2 -1.21 24.42 -9.16
N ASN A 3 -0.81 25.65 -8.85
CA ASN A 3 0.44 25.93 -8.13
C ASN A 3 0.16 25.96 -6.63
N VAL A 4 1.07 25.36 -5.85
CA VAL A 4 1.02 25.34 -4.38
C VAL A 4 2.37 25.81 -3.87
N THR A 5 2.37 26.81 -3.01
CA THR A 5 3.57 27.25 -2.28
C THR A 5 3.72 26.38 -1.04
N VAL A 6 4.91 25.83 -0.84
CA VAL A 6 5.27 25.03 0.34
C VAL A 6 6.47 25.65 1.03
N THR A 7 6.42 25.71 2.36
CA THR A 7 7.55 26.12 3.19
C THR A 7 8.30 24.87 3.63
N LEU A 8 9.62 24.87 3.44
CA LEU A 8 10.54 23.82 3.87
C LEU A 8 11.60 24.47 4.76
N ASP A 9 12.11 23.72 5.73
CA ASP A 9 13.36 24.10 6.38
C ASP A 9 14.52 24.05 5.38
N GLU A 10 15.62 24.76 5.70
CA GLU A 10 16.75 24.92 4.78
C GLU A 10 17.40 23.57 4.44
N GLU A 11 17.52 22.67 5.41
CA GLU A 11 18.12 21.36 5.22
C GLU A 11 17.31 20.52 4.23
N THR A 12 16.00 20.43 4.43
CA THR A 12 15.08 19.72 3.53
C THR A 12 15.09 20.33 2.13
N ALA A 13 15.11 21.67 2.01
CA ALA A 13 15.16 22.36 0.72
C ALA A 13 16.47 22.08 -0.03
N ALA A 14 17.61 22.10 0.67
CA ALA A 14 18.91 21.76 0.10
C ALA A 14 18.96 20.31 -0.38
N TRP A 15 18.53 19.37 0.47
CA TRP A 15 18.46 17.96 0.11
C TRP A 15 17.58 17.72 -1.11
N ALA A 16 16.37 18.31 -1.14
CA ALA A 16 15.44 18.11 -2.25
C ALA A 16 16.00 18.61 -3.58
N ARG A 17 16.76 19.72 -3.59
CA ARG A 17 17.42 20.24 -4.80
C ARG A 17 18.46 19.25 -5.33
N VAL A 18 19.34 18.75 -4.47
CA VAL A 18 20.38 17.77 -4.85
C VAL A 18 19.72 16.49 -5.37
N HIS A 19 18.76 15.95 -4.62
CA HIS A 19 18.12 14.69 -4.98
C HIS A 19 17.32 14.76 -6.29
N ALA A 20 16.65 15.90 -6.55
CA ALA A 20 15.96 16.11 -7.82
C ALA A 20 16.95 16.18 -8.99
N ALA A 21 18.09 16.86 -8.80
CA ALA A 21 19.15 16.98 -9.80
C ALA A 21 19.80 15.63 -10.12
N GLU A 22 20.10 14.80 -9.12
CA GLU A 22 20.59 13.41 -9.30
C GLU A 22 19.67 12.58 -10.19
N ARG A 23 18.36 12.84 -10.11
CA ARG A 23 17.31 12.14 -10.87
C ARG A 23 16.95 12.83 -12.19
N GLY A 24 17.66 13.91 -12.57
CA GLY A 24 17.42 14.65 -13.81
C GLY A 24 16.03 15.30 -13.88
N MET A 25 15.45 15.71 -12.74
CA MET A 25 14.13 16.33 -12.68
C MET A 25 14.08 17.57 -11.78
N SER A 26 13.00 18.36 -11.90
CA SER A 26 12.79 19.51 -11.02
C SER A 26 12.21 19.09 -9.66
N VAL A 27 12.47 19.90 -8.63
CA VAL A 27 11.90 19.71 -7.29
C VAL A 27 10.38 19.63 -7.34
N SER A 28 9.72 20.51 -8.11
CA SER A 28 8.26 20.52 -8.25
C SER A 28 7.73 19.23 -8.90
N ARG A 29 8.45 18.68 -9.89
CA ARG A 29 8.08 17.40 -10.51
C ARG A 29 8.23 16.25 -9.50
N MET A 30 9.36 16.20 -8.80
CA MET A 30 9.65 15.19 -7.79
C MET A 30 8.60 15.21 -6.67
N LEU A 31 8.26 16.39 -6.14
CA LEU A 31 7.24 16.55 -5.11
C LEU A 31 5.86 16.11 -5.63
N GLY A 32 5.51 16.45 -6.86
CA GLY A 32 4.27 16.00 -7.48
C GLY A 32 4.17 14.48 -7.63
N GLU A 33 5.27 13.81 -8.00
CA GLU A 33 5.34 12.35 -8.08
C GLU A 33 5.21 11.71 -6.69
N PHE A 34 5.91 12.24 -5.69
CA PHE A 34 5.81 11.80 -4.30
C PHE A 34 4.38 11.90 -3.75
N LEU A 35 3.71 13.04 -3.95
CA LEU A 35 2.33 13.24 -3.51
C LEU A 35 1.36 12.27 -4.20
N ARG A 36 1.53 12.02 -5.51
CA ARG A 36 0.75 11.01 -6.22
C ARG A 36 0.94 9.63 -5.61
N GLN A 37 2.18 9.22 -5.35
CA GLN A 37 2.47 7.93 -4.73
C GLN A 37 1.79 7.79 -3.37
N ARG A 38 1.84 8.82 -2.52
CA ARG A 38 1.16 8.84 -1.22
C ARG A 38 -0.36 8.78 -1.34
N MET A 39 -0.94 9.50 -2.30
CA MET A 39 -2.39 9.41 -2.59
C MET A 39 -2.80 7.99 -3.01
N HIS A 40 -2.00 7.34 -3.86
CA HIS A 40 -2.25 5.96 -4.26
C HIS A 40 -2.19 5.02 -3.06
N GLN A 41 -1.12 5.08 -2.26
CA GLN A 41 -0.97 4.23 -1.07
C GLN A 41 -2.12 4.39 -0.08
N ALA A 42 -2.55 5.63 0.19
CA ALA A 42 -3.69 5.89 1.07
C ALA A 42 -4.99 5.29 0.51
N ARG A 43 -5.24 5.46 -0.79
CA ARG A 43 -6.44 4.93 -1.44
C ARG A 43 -6.47 3.40 -1.51
N GLU A 44 -5.33 2.76 -1.75
CA GLU A 44 -5.25 1.30 -1.81
C GLU A 44 -5.62 0.67 -0.46
N TYR A 45 -5.12 1.23 0.64
CA TYR A 45 -5.51 0.79 1.98
C TYR A 45 -7.00 0.97 2.23
N ASP A 46 -7.54 2.16 1.96
CA ASP A 46 -8.97 2.44 2.15
C ASP A 46 -9.86 1.54 1.30
N ALA A 47 -9.46 1.27 0.05
CA ALA A 47 -10.16 0.37 -0.84
C ALA A 47 -10.10 -1.08 -0.33
N ALA A 48 -8.94 -1.55 0.13
CA ALA A 48 -8.77 -2.89 0.70
C ALA A 48 -9.60 -3.05 1.98
N MET A 49 -9.58 -2.05 2.87
CA MET A 49 -10.36 -2.01 4.10
C MET A 49 -11.86 -2.06 3.81
N ARG A 50 -12.36 -1.22 2.89
CA ARG A 50 -13.76 -1.24 2.48
C ARG A 50 -14.17 -2.60 1.91
N ARG A 51 -13.35 -3.21 1.05
CA ARG A 51 -13.62 -4.56 0.50
C ARG A 51 -13.62 -5.65 1.57
N PHE A 52 -12.77 -5.55 2.58
CA PHE A 52 -12.71 -6.51 3.67
C PHE A 52 -13.93 -6.39 4.59
N LEU A 53 -14.25 -5.18 5.04
CA LEU A 53 -15.37 -4.92 5.96
C LEU A 53 -16.75 -5.08 5.31
N ALA A 54 -16.85 -4.93 3.98
CA ALA A 54 -18.10 -5.21 3.26
C ALA A 54 -18.50 -6.70 3.29
N LYS A 55 -17.56 -7.61 3.62
CA LYS A 55 -17.87 -9.04 3.73
C LYS A 55 -18.44 -9.33 5.11
N PRO A 56 -19.61 -9.98 5.23
CA PRO A 56 -20.13 -10.37 6.53
C PRO A 56 -19.17 -11.35 7.23
N PRO A 57 -19.03 -11.28 8.57
CA PRO A 57 -18.18 -12.20 9.30
C PRO A 57 -18.68 -13.63 9.11
N LYS A 58 -17.79 -14.51 8.62
CA LYS A 58 -18.06 -15.93 8.42
C LYS A 58 -17.36 -16.73 9.49
N LYS A 59 -18.08 -17.66 10.14
CA LYS A 59 -17.45 -18.65 11.01
C LYS A 59 -16.50 -19.51 10.18
N LEU A 60 -15.21 -19.50 10.54
CA LEU A 60 -14.16 -20.25 9.83
C LEU A 60 -14.19 -21.75 10.15
N ARG A 61 -14.97 -22.14 11.14
CA ARG A 61 -15.09 -23.51 11.62
C ARG A 61 -16.51 -23.75 12.13
N GLN A 62 -16.98 -24.99 12.01
CA GLN A 62 -18.21 -25.43 12.65
C GLN A 62 -18.07 -25.42 14.17
N ALA A 63 -19.19 -25.28 14.89
CA ALA A 63 -19.21 -25.35 16.34
C ALA A 63 -18.75 -26.76 16.78
N GLY A 64 -17.82 -26.84 17.74
CA GLY A 64 -17.28 -28.11 18.25
C GLY A 64 -16.23 -28.81 17.37
N ALA A 65 -16.08 -28.46 16.09
CA ALA A 65 -15.04 -29.07 15.24
C ALA A 65 -13.63 -28.61 15.63
N ARG A 66 -12.57 -29.34 15.26
CA ARG A 66 -11.16 -28.88 15.38
C ARG A 66 -10.78 -28.07 14.14
N TYR A 67 -9.83 -27.13 14.26
CA TYR A 67 -9.21 -26.54 13.08
C TYR A 67 -8.33 -27.58 12.38
N PRO A 68 -8.29 -27.60 11.02
CA PRO A 68 -7.40 -28.48 10.30
C PRO A 68 -5.94 -28.17 10.66
N SER A 69 -5.11 -29.20 10.68
CA SER A 69 -3.67 -29.06 10.72
C SER A 69 -3.15 -28.41 9.42
N ARG A 70 -1.92 -27.91 9.47
CA ARG A 70 -1.25 -27.33 8.30
C ARG A 70 -1.20 -28.33 7.13
N ASP A 71 -0.88 -29.58 7.43
CA ASP A 71 -0.74 -30.63 6.42
C ASP A 71 -2.10 -30.98 5.80
N GLU A 72 -3.16 -31.12 6.60
CA GLU A 72 -4.52 -31.34 6.10
C GLU A 72 -5.03 -30.18 5.22
N LEU A 73 -4.70 -28.92 5.58
CA LEU A 73 -5.11 -27.75 4.82
C LEU A 73 -4.37 -27.60 3.48
N HIS A 74 -3.12 -28.04 3.43
CA HIS A 74 -2.26 -27.90 2.26
C HIS A 74 -2.08 -29.20 1.47
N ASP A 75 -2.72 -30.30 1.87
CA ASP A 75 -2.66 -31.53 1.11
C ASP A 75 -3.35 -31.34 -0.25
N ARG A 76 -2.54 -31.22 -1.30
CA ARG A 76 -2.98 -31.09 -2.70
C ARG A 76 -3.15 -32.46 -3.34
N ALA A 77 -3.78 -33.41 -2.65
CA ALA A 77 -3.97 -34.78 -3.15
C ALA A 77 -4.58 -34.80 -4.57
N HIS A 78 -5.46 -33.84 -4.89
CA HIS A 78 -6.11 -33.71 -6.19
C HIS A 78 -5.22 -33.18 -7.33
N LEU A 79 -4.03 -32.64 -7.03
CA LEU A 79 -3.08 -32.08 -8.01
C LEU A 79 -1.85 -32.98 -8.23
N ARG A 80 -1.79 -34.14 -7.56
CA ARG A 80 -0.76 -35.16 -7.75
C ARG A 80 -1.32 -36.26 -8.67
N ARG A 81 -1.40 -35.98 -9.97
CA ARG A 81 -1.67 -36.97 -11.02
C ARG A 81 -0.62 -36.85 -12.10
#